data_AF-A0A317SIP3-F1
#
_entry.id   AF-A0A317SIP3-F1
#
_cell.length_a   1.000
_cell.length_b   1.000
_cell.length_c   1.000
_cell.angle_alpha   90.00
_cell.angle_beta   90.00
_cell.angle_gamma   90.00
#
_symmetry.space_group_name_H-M   'P 1'
#
loop_
_entity.id
_entity.type
_entity.pdbx_description
1 polymer ?
#
loop_
_entity_poly.entity_id
_entity_poly.type
_entity_poly.pdbx_seq_one_letter_code
_entity_poly.pdbx_strand_id
1 'polypeptide(L)'
;HLVVFFPKFHCKINWIEYFWTQCKRYAREYCDYTLTGLWAQIPDAIASVKVTTIHSCYHQCPWRIQAFHGRVIYGTPNYNNYVKEYKSHRRV
;
A
#
# COMPACT_ATOMS: atom_id res chain seq x y z
N HIS A 1 -0.43 -16.63 16.04
CA HIS A 1 -0.54 -15.24 15.53
C HIS A 1 0.85 -14.73 15.16
N LEU A 2 1.01 -14.06 14.01
CA LEU A 2 2.26 -13.39 13.62
C LEU A 2 2.12 -11.90 13.93
N VAL A 3 3.05 -11.34 14.70
CA VAL A 3 3.10 -9.90 15.00
C VAL A 3 4.19 -9.27 14.14
N VAL A 4 3.82 -8.27 13.33
CA VAL A 4 4.76 -7.51 12.49
C VAL A 4 4.86 -6.09 13.05
N PHE A 5 6.07 -5.68 13.43
CA PHE A 5 6.31 -4.33 13.94
C PHE A 5 6.63 -3.38 12.78
N PHE A 6 5.80 -2.35 12.65
CA PHE A 6 6.02 -1.27 11.68
C PHE A 6 6.61 -0.04 12.38
N PRO A 7 7.52 0.70 11.71
CA PRO A 7 8.04 1.95 12.25
C PRO A 7 6.95 2.98 12.53
N LYS A 8 7.01 3.64 13.70
CA LYS A 8 6.07 4.70 14.07
C LYS A 8 6.16 5.87 13.09
N PHE A 9 5.01 6.45 12.72
CA PHE A 9 4.90 7.60 11.79
C PHE A 9 5.38 7.35 10.35
N HIS A 10 5.43 6.09 9.91
CA HIS A 10 5.79 5.73 8.54
C HIS A 10 4.66 4.99 7.82
N CYS A 11 3.52 5.67 7.65
CA CYS A 11 2.35 5.15 6.94
C CYS A 11 2.67 4.63 5.52
N LYS A 12 3.66 5.22 4.84
CA LYS A 12 4.19 4.76 3.54
C LYS A 12 4.70 3.31 3.50
N ILE A 13 5.05 2.76 4.66
CA ILE A 13 5.53 1.39 4.83
C ILE A 13 4.37 0.44 5.14
N ASN A 14 3.27 0.94 5.70
CA ASN A 14 2.12 0.12 6.05
C ASN A 14 1.28 -0.18 4.79
N TRP A 15 1.18 -1.44 4.40
CA TRP A 15 0.47 -1.85 3.18
C TRP A 15 -1.03 -1.54 3.23
N ILE A 16 -1.65 -1.54 4.42
CA ILE A 16 -3.09 -1.31 4.54
C ILE A 16 -3.48 0.12 4.14
N GLU A 17 -2.56 1.08 4.27
CA GLU A 17 -2.76 2.46 3.84
C GLU A 17 -2.97 2.55 2.32
N TYR A 18 -2.30 1.68 1.55
CA TYR A 18 -2.51 1.59 0.11
C TYR A 18 -3.93 1.10 -0.22
N PHE A 19 -4.39 0.05 0.48
CA PHE A 19 -5.74 -0.48 0.32
C PHE A 19 -6.79 0.61 0.56
N TRP A 20 -6.69 1.32 1.69
CA TRP A 20 -7.62 2.40 2.01
C TRP A 20 -7.50 3.59 1.07
N THR A 21 -6.31 3.88 0.54
CA THR A 21 -6.13 4.94 -0.46
C THR A 21 -6.86 4.62 -1.76
N GLN A 22 -6.83 3.37 -2.23
CA GLN A 22 -7.58 2.95 -3.41
C GLN A 22 -9.09 2.96 -3.14
N CYS A 23 -9.55 2.47 -1.99
CA CYS A 23 -10.96 2.53 -1.62
C CYS A 23 -11.48 3.97 -1.57
N LYS A 24 -10.71 4.89 -0.97
CA LYS A 24 -11.07 6.33 -0.93
C LYS A 24 -11.12 6.95 -2.31
N ARG A 25 -10.19 6.58 -3.20
CA ARG A 25 -10.18 7.08 -4.59
C ARG A 25 -11.42 6.60 -5.33
N TYR A 26 -11.75 5.31 -5.24
CA TYR A 26 -12.96 4.75 -5.82
C TYR A 26 -14.21 5.46 -5.28
N ALA A 27 -14.36 5.51 -3.95
CA ALA A 27 -15.50 6.16 -3.34
C ALA A 27 -15.63 7.61 -3.79
N ARG A 28 -14.53 8.36 -3.95
CA ARG A 28 -14.57 9.74 -4.46
C ARG A 28 -14.97 9.87 -5.93
N GLU A 29 -14.65 8.87 -6.75
CA GLU A 29 -14.99 8.86 -8.18
C GLU A 29 -16.48 8.52 -8.41
N TYR A 30 -17.08 7.70 -7.53
CA TYR A 30 -18.45 7.17 -7.70
C TYR A 30 -19.49 7.68 -6.69
N CYS A 31 -19.08 8.41 -5.65
CA CYS A 31 -19.98 9.01 -4.67
C CYS A 31 -20.58 10.32 -5.18
N ASP A 32 -21.85 10.56 -4.86
CA ASP A 32 -22.60 11.80 -5.11
C ASP A 32 -22.30 12.92 -4.10
N TYR A 33 -21.22 12.77 -3.31
CA TYR A 33 -20.82 13.63 -2.20
C TYR A 33 -21.87 13.74 -1.07
N THR A 34 -22.84 12.83 -1.00
CA THR A 34 -23.71 12.68 0.16
C THR A 34 -23.19 11.61 1.12
N LEU A 35 -23.54 11.70 2.40
CA LEU A 35 -23.18 10.67 3.37
C LEU A 35 -23.82 9.33 2.99
N THR A 36 -25.09 9.32 2.60
CA THR A 36 -25.81 8.13 2.14
C THR A 36 -25.18 7.49 0.91
N GLY A 37 -24.80 8.28 -0.09
CA GLY A 37 -24.11 7.79 -1.29
C GLY A 37 -22.74 7.22 -0.95
N LEU A 38 -21.99 7.86 -0.03
CA LEU A 38 -20.72 7.30 0.45
C LEU A 38 -20.92 5.92 1.08
N TRP A 39 -21.91 5.76 1.96
CA TRP A 39 -22.17 4.49 2.64
C TRP A 39 -22.55 3.39 1.65
N ALA A 40 -23.37 3.71 0.64
CA ALA A 40 -23.73 2.79 -0.42
C ALA A 40 -22.52 2.35 -1.26
N GLN A 41 -21.52 3.22 -1.44
CA GLN A 41 -20.31 2.94 -2.24
C GLN A 41 -19.19 2.20 -1.50
N ILE A 42 -19.25 2.08 -0.15
CA ILE A 42 -18.19 1.40 0.63
C ILE A 42 -17.97 -0.06 0.19
N PRO A 43 -19.01 -0.90 0.02
CA PRO A 43 -18.82 -2.30 -0.39
C PRO A 43 -18.13 -2.40 -1.75
N ASP A 44 -18.55 -1.58 -2.72
CA ASP A 44 -17.99 -1.56 -4.07
C ASP A 44 -16.55 -1.05 -4.07
N ALA A 45 -16.25 -0.02 -3.25
CA ALA A 45 -14.90 0.48 -3.07
C ALA A 45 -13.95 -0.58 -2.52
N ILE A 46 -14.39 -1.37 -1.53
CA ILE A 46 -13.63 -2.48 -0.97
C ILE A 46 -13.43 -3.58 -2.02
N ALA A 47 -14.49 -3.95 -2.75
CA ALA A 47 -14.45 -4.97 -3.79
C ALA A 47 -13.57 -4.57 -5.00
N SER A 48 -13.41 -3.27 -5.25
CA SER A 48 -12.60 -2.75 -6.36
C SER A 48 -11.10 -3.09 -6.23
N VAL A 49 -10.62 -3.35 -5.01
CA VAL A 49 -9.20 -3.59 -4.77
C VAL A 49 -8.87 -5.07 -4.91
N LYS A 50 -8.11 -5.40 -5.96
CA LYS A 50 -7.68 -6.79 -6.22
C LYS A 50 -6.80 -7.33 -5.09
N VAL A 51 -7.13 -8.54 -4.62
CA VAL A 51 -6.36 -9.29 -3.62
C VAL A 51 -4.89 -9.45 -4.02
N THR A 52 -4.61 -9.68 -5.30
CA THR A 52 -3.24 -9.75 -5.85
C THR A 52 -2.43 -8.47 -5.59
N THR A 53 -3.07 -7.31 -5.69
CA THR A 53 -2.44 -6.01 -5.42
C THR A 53 -2.17 -5.85 -3.93
N ILE A 54 -3.11 -6.27 -3.07
CA ILE A 54 -2.94 -6.26 -1.61
C ILE A 54 -1.73 -7.11 -1.20
N HIS A 55 -1.64 -8.35 -1.68
CA HIS A 55 -0.49 -9.21 -1.42
C HIS A 55 0.82 -8.62 -1.93
N SER A 56 0.80 -8.05 -3.13
CA SER A 56 2.00 -7.40 -3.69
C SER A 56 2.48 -6.25 -2.81
N CYS A 57 1.57 -5.44 -2.26
CA CYS A 57 1.92 -4.37 -1.33
C CYS A 57 2.45 -4.92 0.01
N TYR A 58 1.82 -5.97 0.55
CA TYR A 58 2.29 -6.64 1.77
C TYR A 58 3.72 -7.20 1.61
N HIS A 59 3.99 -7.91 0.51
CA HIS A 59 5.32 -8.45 0.23
C HIS A 59 6.38 -7.38 -0.03
N GLN A 60 5.98 -6.13 -0.31
CA GLN A 60 6.90 -5.00 -0.41
C GLN A 60 7.28 -4.39 0.94
N CYS A 61 6.50 -4.61 2.00
CA CYS A 61 6.75 -4.00 3.31
C CYS A 61 8.16 -4.27 3.86
N PRO A 62 8.68 -5.51 3.88
CA PRO A 62 10.02 -5.79 4.40
C PRO A 62 11.12 -4.99 3.69
N TRP A 63 11.02 -4.85 2.37
CA TRP A 63 11.99 -4.09 1.56
C TRP A 63 11.95 -2.60 1.87
N ARG A 64 10.75 -2.04 2.08
CA ARG A 64 10.60 -0.64 2.49
C ARG A 64 11.15 -0.40 3.90
N ILE A 65 11.01 -1.37 4.80
CA ILE A 65 11.61 -1.33 6.15
C ILE A 65 13.15 -1.37 6.04
N GLN A 66 13.70 -2.24 5.19
CA GLN A 66 15.16 -2.30 4.97
C GLN A 66 15.70 -0.99 4.37
N ALA A 67 15.03 -0.42 3.36
CA ALA A 67 15.40 0.88 2.81
C ALA A 67 15.41 1.98 3.88
N PHE A 68 14.42 1.93 4.78
CA PHE A 68 14.33 2.85 5.91
C PHE A 68 15.49 2.65 6.91
N HIS A 69 15.83 1.41 7.26
CA HIS A 69 17.00 1.10 8.10
C HIS A 69 18.32 1.55 7.44
N GLY A 70 18.44 1.39 6.12
CA GLY A 70 19.56 1.90 5.32
C GLY A 70 19.59 3.42 5.14
N ARG A 71 18.69 4.16 5.80
CA ARG A 71 18.54 5.62 5.71
C ARG A 71 18.33 6.13 4.28
N VAL A 72 17.76 5.30 3.40
CA VAL A 72 17.42 5.69 2.04
C VAL A 72 16.19 6.59 2.08
N ILE A 73 16.32 7.80 1.55
CA ILE A 73 15.26 8.80 1.58
C ILE A 73 14.12 8.36 0.66
N TYR A 74 12.91 8.27 1.22
CA TYR A 74 11.70 7.94 0.48
C TYR A 74 11.46 8.91 -0.68
N GLY A 75 11.06 8.39 -1.83
CA GLY A 75 10.78 9.20 -3.02
C GLY A 75 12.01 9.56 -3.86
N THR A 76 13.22 9.21 -3.41
CA THR A 76 14.43 9.34 -4.23
C THR A 76 14.52 8.23 -5.29
N PRO A 77 15.27 8.45 -6.39
CA PRO A 77 15.61 7.39 -7.33
C PRO A 77 16.24 6.17 -6.65
N ASN A 78 17.10 6.38 -5.65
CA ASN A 78 17.73 5.31 -4.88
C ASN A 78 16.71 4.46 -4.11
N TYR A 79 15.69 5.08 -3.51
CA TYR A 79 14.60 4.34 -2.88
C TYR A 79 13.82 3.50 -3.88
N ASN A 80 13.50 4.07 -5.04
CA ASN A 80 12.80 3.35 -6.09
C ASN A 80 13.63 2.18 -6.62
N ASN A 81 14.94 2.35 -6.80
CA ASN A 81 15.83 1.27 -7.19
C ASN A 81 15.90 0.20 -6.10
N TYR A 82 16.04 0.58 -4.83
CA TYR A 82 16.05 -0.38 -3.72
C TYR A 82 14.78 -1.24 -3.65
N VAL A 83 13.61 -0.66 -3.94
CA VAL A 83 12.32 -1.36 -3.97
C VAL A 83 12.07 -2.09 -5.30
N LYS A 84 12.65 -1.63 -6.43
CA LYS A 84 12.47 -2.20 -7.79
C LYS A 84 13.50 -3.27 -8.16
N GLU A 85 14.76 -3.13 -7.75
CA GLU A 85 15.88 -4.04 -8.07
C GLU A 85 15.58 -5.46 -7.58
N TYR A 86 14.79 -5.61 -6.53
CA TYR A 86 14.34 -6.92 -6.06
C TYR A 86 13.08 -7.46 -6.78
N LYS A 87 12.97 -7.27 -8.10
CA LYS A 87 12.04 -8.04 -8.97
C LYS A 87 12.67 -9.33 -9.52
N SER A 88 13.97 -9.58 -9.29
CA SER A 88 14.71 -10.61 -10.03
C SER A 88 15.25 -11.80 -9.22
N HIS A 89 15.28 -11.80 -7.88
CA HIS A 89 15.86 -12.95 -7.14
C HIS A 89 15.00 -14.23 -7.13
N ARG A 90 13.72 -14.17 -7.50
CA ARG A 90 12.84 -15.36 -7.69
C ARG A 90 12.79 -15.86 -9.14
N ARG A 91 13.68 -15.36 -10.00
CA ARG A 91 13.99 -15.93 -11.32
C ARG A 91 15.44 -16.42 -11.30
N VAL A 92 15.70 -17.45 -10.51
CA VAL A 92 16.81 -18.37 -10.70
C VAL A 92 16.21 -19.76 -10.70
#